data_AF-A0A8I2J2U1-F1
#
_entry.id   AF-A0A8I2J2U1-F1
#
_cell.length_a   1.000
_cell.length_b   1.000
_cell.length_c   1.000
_cell.angle_alpha   90.00
_cell.angle_beta   90.00
_cell.angle_gamma   90.00
#
_symmetry.space_group_name_H-M   'P 1'
#
loop_
_entity.id
_entity.type
_entity.pdbx_description
1 polymer ?
#
loop_
_entity_poly.entity_id
_entity_poly.type
_entity_poly.pdbx_seq_one_letter_code
_entity_poly.pdbx_strand_id
1 'polypeptide(L)'
;MAEMPPEGTGARLVAAYSRDDLEERYAFCRTTAGKVFYFARAKDGEPYGDPTEARESEGGYVVDFMPQGTSYHFRDGGVTAYDEDGKEIWEGKLVPEATTD
;
A
#
# COMPACT_ATOMS: atom_id res chain seq x y z
N MET A 1 -8.27 18.92 5.45
CA MET A 1 -8.57 18.95 4.00
C MET A 1 -7.99 17.67 3.44
N ALA A 2 -8.83 16.75 2.94
CA ALA A 2 -8.36 15.48 2.41
C ALA A 2 -7.82 15.71 1.00
N GLU A 3 -6.52 15.46 0.83
CA GLU A 3 -5.82 15.57 -0.45
C GLU A 3 -6.34 14.44 -1.35
N MET A 4 -7.12 14.82 -2.38
CA MET A 4 -7.71 13.86 -3.30
C MET A 4 -6.60 13.10 -4.05
N PRO A 5 -6.71 11.77 -4.22
CA PRO A 5 -5.78 11.03 -5.06
C PRO A 5 -5.83 11.58 -6.49
N PRO A 6 -4.71 11.57 -7.23
CA PRO A 6 -4.59 12.27 -8.51
C PRO A 6 -5.67 11.83 -9.50
N GLU A 7 -6.51 12.79 -9.91
CA GLU A 7 -7.49 12.64 -10.98
C GLU A 7 -6.77 12.30 -12.29
N GLY A 8 -6.84 11.03 -12.71
CA GLY A 8 -6.18 10.61 -13.95
C GLY A 8 -6.62 9.26 -14.54
N THR A 9 -7.14 8.33 -13.75
CA THR A 9 -7.37 6.95 -14.27
C THR A 9 -8.67 6.29 -13.80
N GLY A 10 -9.62 7.06 -13.24
CA GLY A 10 -10.83 6.48 -12.63
C GLY A 10 -10.52 5.45 -11.54
N ALA A 11 -9.37 5.61 -10.87
CA ALA A 11 -8.94 4.70 -9.82
C ALA A 11 -9.68 5.01 -8.53
N ARG A 12 -10.28 3.98 -7.91
CA ARG A 12 -10.97 4.08 -6.63
C ARG A 12 -10.06 3.57 -5.52
N LEU A 13 -10.00 4.30 -4.41
CA LEU A 13 -9.36 3.81 -3.19
C LEU A 13 -10.08 2.55 -2.72
N VAL A 14 -9.36 1.43 -2.63
CA VAL A 14 -9.88 0.13 -2.17
C VAL A 14 -9.42 -0.22 -0.76
N ALA A 15 -8.26 0.29 -0.35
CA ALA A 15 -7.78 0.17 1.01
C ALA A 15 -6.82 1.31 1.35
N ALA A 16 -6.82 1.74 2.61
CA ALA A 16 -5.86 2.67 3.16
C ALA A 16 -5.41 2.20 4.55
N TYR A 17 -4.12 2.30 4.81
CA TYR A 17 -3.50 1.84 6.04
C TYR A 17 -2.48 2.86 6.51
N SER A 18 -2.38 3.04 7.82
CA SER A 18 -1.32 3.81 8.46
C SER A 18 -0.48 2.89 9.34
N ARG A 19 0.83 3.11 9.41
CA ARG A 19 1.66 2.55 10.49
C ARG A 19 1.63 3.47 11.68
N ASP A 20 1.23 2.91 12.82
CA ASP A 20 1.20 3.61 14.11
C ASP A 20 2.60 4.10 14.53
N ASP A 21 3.64 3.31 14.22
CA ASP A 21 5.00 3.55 14.70
C ASP A 21 5.82 4.52 13.83
N LEU A 22 5.55 4.59 12.52
CA LEU A 22 6.43 5.27 11.56
C LEU A 22 5.76 6.42 10.79
N GLU A 23 4.52 6.77 11.14
CA GLU A 23 3.73 7.82 10.44
C GLU A 23 3.64 7.59 8.92
N GLU A 24 3.85 6.34 8.48
CA GLU A 24 3.75 5.94 7.08
C GLU A 24 2.30 5.67 6.74
N ARG A 25 1.85 6.17 5.58
CA ARG A 25 0.53 5.88 5.04
C ARG A 25 0.64 5.14 3.72
N TYR A 26 -0.18 4.13 3.57
CA TYR A 26 -0.24 3.24 2.43
C TYR A 26 -1.65 3.29 1.87
N ALA A 27 -1.78 3.63 0.60
CA ALA A 27 -3.05 3.65 -0.11
C ALA A 27 -3.01 2.67 -1.28
N PHE A 28 -4.09 1.93 -1.45
CA PHE A 28 -4.31 1.01 -2.56
C PHE A 28 -5.45 1.53 -3.40
N CYS A 29 -5.18 1.83 -4.67
CA CYS A 29 -6.19 2.32 -5.60
C CYS A 29 -6.37 1.32 -6.75
N ARG A 30 -7.61 0.91 -7.00
CA ARG A 30 -7.97 0.05 -8.12
C ARG A 30 -8.47 0.87 -9.29
N THR A 31 -7.80 0.74 -10.43
CA THR A 31 -8.21 1.34 -11.70
C THR A 31 -9.48 0.68 -12.26
N THR A 32 -10.15 1.36 -13.19
CA THR A 32 -11.31 0.81 -13.94
C THR A 32 -10.96 -0.45 -14.74
N ALA A 33 -9.71 -0.61 -15.16
CA ALA A 33 -9.19 -1.81 -15.81
C ALA A 33 -8.95 -2.98 -14.83
N GLY A 34 -9.18 -2.78 -13.54
CA GLY A 34 -9.04 -3.78 -12.49
C GLY A 34 -7.65 -3.90 -11.88
N LYS A 35 -6.65 -3.14 -12.37
CA LYS A 35 -5.29 -3.11 -11.78
C LYS A 35 -5.27 -2.34 -10.47
N VAL A 36 -4.53 -2.83 -9.47
CA VAL A 36 -4.33 -2.15 -8.20
C VAL A 36 -2.95 -1.50 -8.18
N PHE A 37 -2.90 -0.26 -7.70
CA PHE A 37 -1.68 0.49 -7.49
C PHE A 37 -1.54 0.83 -6.01
N TYR A 38 -0.34 0.59 -5.49
CA TYR A 38 0.09 0.95 -4.17
C TYR A 38 0.78 2.32 -4.20
N PHE A 39 0.46 3.12 -3.20
CA PHE A 39 1.05 4.42 -2.95
C PHE A 39 1.55 4.48 -1.50
N ALA A 40 2.84 4.75 -1.32
CA ALA A 40 3.43 4.99 -0.01
C ALA A 40 3.67 6.48 0.19
N ARG A 41 3.41 6.96 1.41
CA ARG A 41 3.82 8.27 1.89
C ARG A 41 4.51 8.07 3.22
N ALA A 42 5.80 8.39 3.28
CA ALA A 42 6.52 8.50 4.53
C ALA A 42 6.27 9.91 5.07
N LYS A 43 5.76 10.04 6.30
CA LYS A 43 5.59 11.31 7.03
C LYS A 43 4.48 12.25 6.52
N ASP A 44 3.98 13.08 7.42
CA ASP A 44 2.98 14.09 7.10
C ASP A 44 3.61 15.24 6.27
N GLY A 45 3.15 15.41 5.03
CA GLY A 45 3.54 16.51 4.13
C GLY A 45 4.41 16.13 2.93
N GLU A 46 4.94 14.90 2.83
CA GLU A 46 5.57 14.43 1.59
C GLU A 46 4.51 13.91 0.61
N PRO A 47 4.67 14.17 -0.70
CA PRO A 47 3.80 13.57 -1.71
C PRO A 47 3.95 12.05 -1.69
N TYR A 48 2.90 11.34 -2.10
CA TYR A 48 3.02 9.91 -2.37
C TYR A 48 4.15 9.68 -3.37
N GLY A 49 4.97 8.66 -3.12
CA GLY A 49 5.99 8.20 -4.05
C GLY A 49 5.39 7.66 -5.34
N ASP A 50 6.25 7.19 -6.24
CA ASP A 50 5.81 6.60 -7.50
C ASP A 50 4.85 5.41 -7.26
N PRO A 51 3.71 5.36 -7.97
CA PRO A 51 2.77 4.27 -7.85
C PRO A 51 3.43 2.96 -8.23
N THR A 52 3.37 1.97 -7.34
CA THR A 52 3.85 0.62 -7.61
C THR A 52 2.67 -0.29 -7.90
N GLU A 53 2.75 -1.13 -8.93
CA GLU A 53 1.66 -2.09 -9.20
C GLU A 53 1.59 -3.09 -8.04
N ALA A 54 0.39 -3.23 -7.46
CA ALA A 54 0.10 -4.16 -6.39
C ALA A 54 -0.75 -5.31 -6.93
N ARG A 55 -0.54 -6.50 -6.39
CA ARG A 55 -1.30 -7.71 -6.71
C ARG A 55 -2.31 -7.98 -5.61
N GLU A 56 -3.57 -8.19 -5.96
CA GLU A 56 -4.55 -8.73 -5.01
C GLU A 56 -4.14 -10.15 -4.63
N SER A 57 -4.20 -10.45 -3.34
CA SER A 57 -3.93 -11.76 -2.78
C SER A 57 -5.05 -12.17 -1.82
N GLU A 58 -5.09 -13.43 -1.42
CA GLU A 58 -6.14 -13.94 -0.55
C GLU A 58 -6.08 -13.24 0.82
N GLY A 59 -7.01 -12.33 1.07
CA GLY A 59 -7.08 -11.53 2.29
C GLY A 59 -6.26 -10.24 2.29
N GLY A 60 -5.79 -9.75 1.13
CA GLY A 60 -5.12 -8.46 1.07
C GLY A 60 -4.37 -8.15 -0.23
N TYR A 61 -3.20 -7.52 -0.12
CA TYR A 61 -2.42 -7.03 -1.26
C TYR A 61 -0.94 -7.37 -1.12
N VAL A 62 -0.27 -7.59 -2.25
CA VAL A 62 1.18 -7.83 -2.32
C VAL A 62 1.81 -6.78 -3.21
N VAL A 63 2.92 -6.21 -2.77
CA VAL A 63 3.69 -5.20 -3.52
C VAL A 63 5.12 -5.70 -3.68
N ASP A 64 5.51 -6.00 -4.91
CA ASP A 64 6.86 -6.46 -5.24
C ASP A 64 7.73 -5.25 -5.63
N PHE A 65 8.72 -4.90 -4.82
CA PHE A 65 9.69 -3.86 -5.16
C PHE A 65 10.86 -4.47 -5.90
N MET A 66 10.76 -4.54 -7.22
CA MET A 66 11.87 -4.93 -8.10
C MET A 66 12.62 -3.69 -8.60
N PRO A 67 13.96 -3.71 -8.71
CA PRO A 67 14.88 -4.85 -8.49
C PRO A 67 15.38 -5.00 -7.04
N GLN A 68 14.77 -4.33 -6.06
CA GLN A 68 15.21 -4.40 -4.65
C GLN A 68 15.06 -5.80 -4.03
N GLY A 69 14.26 -6.68 -4.64
CA GLY A 69 14.06 -8.06 -4.18
C GLY A 69 13.15 -8.17 -2.96
N THR A 70 12.51 -7.08 -2.54
CA THR A 70 11.64 -7.08 -1.36
C THR A 70 10.16 -7.10 -1.75
N SER A 71 9.40 -7.99 -1.13
CA SER A 71 7.96 -8.11 -1.33
C SER A 71 7.22 -7.77 -0.04
N TYR A 72 6.23 -6.89 -0.10
CA TYR A 72 5.42 -6.49 1.06
C TYR A 72 4.03 -7.07 0.94
N HIS A 73 3.62 -7.85 1.94
CA HIS A 73 2.31 -8.48 2.00
C HIS A 73 1.47 -7.77 3.05
N PHE A 74 0.42 -7.11 2.60
CA PHE A 74 -0.56 -6.41 3.42
C PHE A 74 -1.74 -7.35 3.64
N ARG A 75 -1.89 -7.92 4.83
CA ARG A 75 -2.95 -8.88 5.18
C ARG A 75 -3.26 -8.81 6.67
N ASP A 76 -4.50 -9.13 7.05
CA ASP A 76 -4.93 -9.23 8.46
C ASP A 76 -4.65 -7.97 9.31
N GLY A 77 -4.64 -6.79 8.69
CA GLY A 77 -4.29 -5.53 9.39
C GLY A 77 -2.80 -5.44 9.76
N GLY A 78 -1.93 -6.16 9.06
CA GLY A 78 -0.47 -6.06 9.16
C GLY A 78 0.18 -5.97 7.79
N VAL A 79 1.44 -5.54 7.78
CA VAL A 79 2.35 -5.63 6.64
C VAL A 79 3.52 -6.52 7.03
N THR A 80 3.87 -7.47 6.18
CA THR A 80 5.06 -8.31 6.34
C THR A 80 5.95 -8.14 5.12
N ALA A 81 7.21 -7.80 5.34
CA ALA A 81 8.22 -7.73 4.30
C ALA A 81 8.95 -9.06 4.16
N TYR A 82 9.11 -9.51 2.94
CA TYR A 82 9.83 -10.72 2.57
C TYR A 82 10.98 -10.37 1.62
N ASP A 83 12.08 -11.09 1.75
CA ASP A 83 13.24 -11.01 0.86
C ASP A 83 13.00 -11.78 -0.45
N GLU A 84 13.97 -11.76 -1.37
CA GLU A 84 13.86 -12.41 -2.68
C GLU A 84 13.73 -13.94 -2.57
N ASP A 85 14.24 -14.52 -1.48
CA ASP A 85 14.11 -15.94 -1.14
C ASP A 85 12.74 -16.28 -0.50
N GLY A 86 11.87 -15.29 -0.30
CA GLY A 86 10.60 -15.45 0.42
C GLY A 86 10.77 -15.57 1.93
N LYS A 87 11.93 -15.21 2.46
CA LYS A 87 12.20 -15.14 3.90
C LYS A 87 11.63 -13.86 4.49
N GLU A 88 10.86 -13.97 5.56
CA GLU A 88 10.40 -12.81 6.33
C GLU A 88 11.58 -12.00 6.85
N ILE A 89 11.60 -10.71 6.52
CA ILE A 89 12.58 -9.73 6.98
C ILE A 89 12.03 -9.03 8.23
N TRP A 90 10.79 -8.56 8.16
CA TRP A 90 10.13 -7.84 9.24
C TRP A 90 8.60 -7.83 9.10
N GLU A 91 7.89 -7.68 10.21
CA GLU A 91 6.45 -7.43 10.24
C GLU A 91 6.13 -6.12 10.96
N GLY A 92 5.04 -5.47 10.55
CA GLY A 92 4.56 -4.23 11.13
C GLY A 92 3.04 -4.23 11.21
N LYS A 93 2.52 -3.71 12.31
CA LYS A 93 1.08 -3.55 12.48
C LYS A 93 0.58 -2.38 11.64
N LEU A 94 -0.54 -2.60 10.94
CA LEU A 94 -1.25 -1.57 10.22
C LEU A 94 -2.50 -1.17 10.99
N VAL A 95 -2.79 0.12 10.95
CA VAL A 95 -4.05 0.68 11.39
C VAL A 95 -4.85 1.00 10.13
N PRO A 96 -5.99 0.34 9.87
CA PRO A 96 -6.82 0.70 8.73
C PRO A 96 -7.30 2.13 8.89
N GLU A 97 -7.02 2.96 7.88
CA GLU A 97 -7.62 4.29 7.82
C GLU A 97 -9.07 4.10 7.37
N ALA A 98 -10.01 4.69 8.11
CA ALA A 98 -11.41 4.64 7.71
C ALA A 98 -11.55 5.26 6.32
N THR A 99 -11.78 4.40 5.32
CA THR A 99 -12.24 4.84 4.01
C THR A 99 -13.67 5.34 4.20
N THR A 100 -13.82 6.64 4.45
CA THR A 100 -15.15 7.29 4.43
C THR A 100 -15.80 6.97 3.09
N ASP A 101 -16.92 6.25 3.16
CA ASP A 101 -17.89 6.03 2.09
C ASP A 101 -18.63 7.34 1.76
#